data_AF-A0A4S2KRJ3-F1
#
_entry.id   AF-A0A4S2KRJ3-F1
#
_cell.length_a   1.000
_cell.length_b   1.000
_cell.length_c   1.000
_cell.angle_alpha   90.00
_cell.angle_beta   90.00
_cell.angle_gamma   90.00
#
_symmetry.space_group_name_H-M   'P 1'
#
loop_
_entity.id
_entity.type
_entity.pdbx_description
1 polymer ?
#
loop_
_entity_poly.entity_id
_entity_poly.type
_entity_poly.pdbx_seq_one_letter_code
_entity_poly.pdbx_strand_id
1 'polypeptide(L)'
;MRLVIETVIILGILGSILARSIPQYDLCMDLCGEDPHEDDIAEVANVDACRDKCNEEETNRCLSEHFQNNEEQQKCWMAGRQRCASRCGDDVDCILTCEFNYPPIGK
;
A
#
# COMPACT_ATOMS: atom_id res chain seq x y z
N MET A 1 -14.27 -45.43 -3.37
CA MET A 1 -13.36 -44.76 -4.34
C MET A 1 -14.00 -43.60 -5.07
N ARG A 2 -15.23 -43.72 -5.64
CA ARG A 2 -15.90 -42.58 -6.32
C ARG A 2 -16.16 -41.36 -5.41
N LEU A 3 -16.61 -41.57 -4.17
CA LEU A 3 -16.83 -40.51 -3.17
C LEU A 3 -15.56 -39.77 -2.70
N VAL A 4 -14.38 -40.37 -2.88
CA VAL A 4 -13.11 -39.77 -2.45
C VAL A 4 -12.58 -38.81 -3.53
N ILE A 5 -12.94 -39.04 -4.80
CA ILE A 5 -12.53 -38.21 -5.92
C ILE A 5 -13.32 -36.89 -5.93
N GLU A 6 -14.63 -36.95 -5.66
CA GLU A 6 -15.48 -35.75 -5.60
C GLU A 6 -15.06 -34.77 -4.49
N THR A 7 -14.70 -35.28 -3.31
CA THR A 7 -14.24 -34.44 -2.20
C THR A 7 -12.87 -33.81 -2.44
N VAL A 8 -11.95 -34.52 -3.10
CA VAL A 8 -10.62 -33.99 -3.47
C VAL A 8 -10.73 -32.90 -4.53
N ILE A 9 -11.64 -33.03 -5.50
CA ILE A 9 -11.88 -32.01 -6.52
C ILE A 9 -12.47 -30.74 -5.90
N ILE A 10 -13.45 -30.84 -5.00
CA ILE A 10 -14.05 -29.66 -4.34
C ILE A 10 -13.02 -28.93 -3.47
N LEU A 11 -12.17 -29.65 -2.73
CA LEU A 11 -11.10 -29.06 -1.93
C LEU A 11 -10.01 -28.39 -2.78
N GLY A 12 -9.64 -28.98 -3.92
CA GLY A 12 -8.70 -28.39 -4.87
C GLY A 12 -9.22 -27.11 -5.54
N ILE A 13 -10.52 -27.06 -5.83
CA ILE A 13 -11.18 -25.88 -6.40
C ILE A 13 -11.28 -24.76 -5.35
N LEU A 14 -11.61 -25.07 -4.09
CA LEU A 14 -11.64 -24.07 -3.01
C LEU A 14 -10.25 -23.46 -2.72
N GLY A 15 -9.19 -24.26 -2.84
CA GLY A 15 -7.81 -23.77 -2.67
C GLY A 15 -7.38 -22.80 -3.77
N SER A 16 -7.97 -22.89 -4.96
CA SER A 16 -7.62 -22.06 -6.13
C SER A 16 -8.27 -20.67 -6.10
N ILE A 17 -9.42 -20.51 -5.41
CA ILE A 17 -10.14 -19.24 -5.28
C ILE A 17 -9.46 -18.31 -4.24
N LEU A 18 -8.56 -18.86 -3.42
CA LEU A 18 -7.74 -18.13 -2.45
C LEU A 18 -6.36 -17.73 -2.98
N ALA A 19 -6.18 -17.64 -4.31
CA ALA A 19 -5.12 -16.79 -4.85
C ALA A 19 -5.48 -15.34 -4.49
N ARG A 20 -5.16 -14.94 -3.25
CA ARG A 20 -5.31 -13.56 -2.76
C ARG A 20 -4.64 -12.67 -3.79
N SER A 21 -5.44 -11.87 -4.51
CA SER A 21 -4.89 -10.84 -5.38
C SER A 21 -3.92 -9.99 -4.58
N ILE A 22 -2.72 -9.75 -5.12
CA ILE A 22 -1.76 -8.81 -4.52
C ILE A 22 -2.51 -7.47 -4.35
N PRO A 23 -2.52 -6.88 -3.14
CA PRO A 23 -3.11 -5.56 -2.93
C PRO A 23 -2.57 -4.56 -3.94
N GLN A 24 -3.42 -3.66 -4.44
CA GLN A 24 -3.04 -2.71 -5.50
C GLN A 24 -1.82 -1.85 -5.10
N TYR A 25 -1.74 -1.48 -3.82
CA TYR A 25 -0.59 -0.78 -3.27
C TYR A 25 0.71 -1.58 -3.38
N ASP A 26 0.71 -2.86 -3.00
CA ASP A 26 1.92 -3.71 -3.03
C ASP A 26 2.40 -3.89 -4.48
N LEU A 27 1.47 -4.11 -5.43
CA LEU A 27 1.81 -4.17 -6.84
C LEU A 27 2.39 -2.85 -7.37
N CYS A 28 1.85 -1.71 -6.92
CA CYS A 28 2.39 -0.40 -7.30
C CYS A 28 3.82 -0.21 -6.76
N MET A 29 4.06 -0.57 -5.51
CA MET A 29 5.37 -0.49 -4.88
C MET A 29 6.40 -1.38 -5.59
N ASP A 30 6.03 -2.60 -5.96
CA ASP A 30 6.89 -3.52 -6.71
C ASP A 30 7.30 -2.94 -8.07
N LEU A 31 6.38 -2.24 -8.75
CA LEU A 31 6.65 -1.59 -10.04
C LEU A 31 7.56 -0.37 -9.95
N CYS A 32 7.68 0.25 -8.77
CA CYS A 32 8.63 1.35 -8.55
C CYS A 32 10.09 0.87 -8.47
N GLY A 33 10.32 -0.43 -8.28
CA GLY A 33 11.66 -1.01 -8.20
C GLY A 33 12.29 -0.96 -6.81
N GLU A 34 13.48 -1.56 -6.75
CA GLU A 34 14.31 -1.61 -5.54
C GLU A 34 14.96 -0.26 -5.24
N ASP A 35 15.56 -0.14 -4.04
CA ASP A 35 16.30 1.06 -3.66
C ASP A 35 17.55 1.19 -4.55
N PRO A 36 17.71 2.32 -5.26
CA PRO A 36 18.90 2.57 -6.05
C PRO A 36 20.09 2.90 -5.14
N HIS A 37 21.28 2.95 -5.73
CA HIS A 37 22.47 3.39 -4.99
C HIS A 37 22.31 4.86 -4.57
N GLU A 38 22.62 5.20 -3.31
CA GLU A 38 22.36 6.54 -2.74
C GLU A 38 23.03 7.69 -3.51
N ASP A 39 24.18 7.41 -4.15
CA ASP A 39 24.89 8.39 -5.00
C ASP A 39 24.19 8.67 -6.35
N ASP A 40 23.26 7.81 -6.79
CA ASP A 40 22.43 8.05 -7.97
C ASP A 40 21.19 8.86 -7.58
N ILE A 41 21.43 10.13 -7.25
CA ILE A 41 20.42 11.08 -6.76
C ILE A 41 19.21 11.15 -7.70
N ALA A 42 19.43 11.02 -9.01
CA ALA A 42 18.35 11.08 -9.99
C ALA A 42 17.44 9.85 -9.89
N GLU A 43 18.03 8.66 -9.78
CA GLU A 43 17.24 7.43 -9.65
C GLU A 43 16.58 7.32 -8.27
N VAL A 44 17.26 7.73 -7.20
CA VAL A 44 16.65 7.86 -5.86
C VAL A 44 15.38 8.71 -5.94
N ALA A 45 15.48 9.91 -6.54
CA ALA A 45 14.33 10.81 -6.68
C ALA A 45 13.20 10.20 -7.53
N ASN A 46 13.52 9.45 -8.58
CA ASN A 46 12.51 8.78 -9.41
C ASN A 46 11.75 7.70 -8.63
N VAL A 47 12.49 6.84 -7.91
CA VAL A 47 11.91 5.75 -7.11
C VAL A 47 11.06 6.31 -5.97
N ASP A 48 11.54 7.35 -5.28
CA ASP A 48 10.79 8.00 -4.22
C ASP A 48 9.49 8.65 -4.72
N ALA A 49 9.55 9.39 -5.83
CA ALA A 49 8.37 9.99 -6.44
C ALA A 49 7.34 8.94 -6.88
N CYS A 50 7.80 7.79 -7.38
CA CYS A 50 6.91 6.68 -7.73
C CYS A 50 6.19 6.13 -6.49
N ARG A 51 6.92 5.86 -5.41
CA ARG A 51 6.37 5.30 -4.16
C ARG A 51 5.46 6.29 -3.44
N ASP A 52 5.77 7.58 -3.50
CA ASP A 52 4.90 8.65 -3.00
C ASP A 52 3.55 8.64 -3.71
N LYS A 53 3.57 8.50 -5.04
CA LYS A 53 2.36 8.38 -5.86
C LYS A 53 1.56 7.11 -5.52
N CYS A 54 2.22 5.97 -5.33
CA CYS A 54 1.53 4.74 -4.89
C CYS A 54 0.81 4.96 -3.55
N ASN A 55 1.44 5.64 -2.60
CA ASN A 55 0.84 5.92 -1.31
C ASN A 55 -0.35 6.90 -1.41
N GLU A 56 -0.25 7.91 -2.27
CA GLU A 56 -1.33 8.85 -2.54
C GLU A 56 -2.55 8.12 -3.15
N GLU A 57 -2.33 7.32 -4.19
CA GLU A 57 -3.38 6.55 -4.87
C GLU A 57 -4.08 5.59 -3.91
N GLU A 58 -3.32 4.87 -3.08
CA GLU A 58 -3.87 3.96 -2.08
C GLU A 58 -4.68 4.70 -1.01
N THR A 59 -4.20 5.86 -0.57
CA THR A 59 -4.92 6.70 0.40
C THR A 59 -6.23 7.19 -0.20
N ASN A 60 -6.21 7.69 -1.44
CA ASN A 60 -7.40 8.15 -2.16
C ASN A 60 -8.41 7.02 -2.41
N ARG A 61 -7.94 5.80 -2.72
CA ARG A 61 -8.77 4.62 -2.86
C ARG A 61 -9.50 4.30 -1.55
N CYS A 62 -8.77 4.23 -0.44
CA CYS A 62 -9.34 4.02 0.89
C CYS A 62 -10.38 5.08 1.25
N LEU A 63 -10.08 6.36 1.02
CA LEU A 63 -11.02 7.46 1.28
C LEU A 63 -12.29 7.35 0.45
N SER A 64 -12.18 6.93 -0.81
CA SER A 64 -13.30 6.74 -1.72
C SER A 64 -14.21 5.58 -1.27
N GLU A 65 -13.63 4.49 -0.79
CA GLU A 65 -14.35 3.34 -0.22
C GLU A 65 -15.10 3.72 1.07
N HIS A 66 -14.60 4.70 1.83
CA HIS A 66 -15.13 5.15 3.12
C HIS A 66 -15.70 6.58 3.09
N PHE A 67 -16.19 7.06 1.95
CA PHE A 67 -16.57 8.47 1.76
C PHE A 67 -17.64 9.02 2.74
N GLN A 68 -18.41 8.16 3.42
CA GLN A 68 -19.42 8.54 4.42
C GLN A 68 -19.04 8.22 5.88
N ASN A 69 -17.85 7.66 6.11
CA ASN A 69 -17.43 7.23 7.44
C ASN A 69 -16.15 7.95 7.86
N ASN A 70 -16.32 9.02 8.65
CA ASN A 70 -15.21 9.86 9.11
C ASN A 70 -14.16 9.08 9.92
N GLU A 71 -14.58 8.09 10.73
CA GLU A 71 -13.64 7.28 11.52
C GLU A 71 -12.75 6.43 10.60
N GLU A 72 -13.34 5.80 9.59
CA GLU A 72 -12.59 5.01 8.61
C GLU A 72 -11.73 5.90 7.70
N GLN A 73 -12.20 7.09 7.33
CA GLN A 73 -11.37 8.07 6.63
C GLN A 73 -10.15 8.47 7.46
N GLN A 74 -10.32 8.67 8.77
CA GLN A 74 -9.21 8.96 9.65
C GLN A 74 -8.18 7.81 9.64
N LYS A 75 -8.64 6.55 9.64
CA LYS A 75 -7.77 5.38 9.50
C LYS A 75 -7.04 5.37 8.16
N CYS A 76 -7.69 5.75 7.06
CA CYS A 76 -7.04 5.90 5.75
C CYS A 76 -5.88 6.91 5.79
N TRP A 77 -6.10 8.09 6.37
CA TRP A 77 -5.06 9.11 6.51
C TRP A 77 -3.91 8.67 7.41
N MET A 78 -4.22 8.03 8.55
CA MET A 78 -3.19 7.49 9.44
C MET A 78 -2.36 6.39 8.76
N ALA A 79 -3.00 5.51 7.97
CA ALA A 79 -2.30 4.49 7.20
C ALA A 79 -1.40 5.11 6.13
N GLY A 80 -1.87 6.13 5.39
CA GLY A 80 -1.05 6.88 4.44
C GLY A 80 0.17 7.54 5.09
N ARG A 81 -0.03 8.17 6.26
CA ARG A 81 1.07 8.74 7.05
C ARG A 81 2.07 7.67 7.46
N GLN A 82 1.60 6.53 7.99
CA GLN A 82 2.45 5.46 8.46
C GLN A 82 3.35 4.90 7.34
N ARG A 83 2.78 4.66 6.15
CA ARG A 83 3.53 4.20 4.97
C ARG A 83 4.56 5.23 4.47
N CYS A 84 4.24 6.52 4.59
CA CYS A 84 5.17 7.59 4.29
C CYS A 84 6.34 7.59 5.30
N ALA A 85 6.02 7.69 6.59
CA ALA A 85 7.01 7.82 7.66
C ALA A 85 7.91 6.58 7.81
N SER A 86 7.42 5.39 7.48
CA SER A 86 8.24 4.16 7.55
C SER A 86 9.45 4.17 6.61
N ARG A 87 9.46 5.02 5.58
CA ARG A 87 10.58 5.19 4.65
C ARG A 87 11.57 6.28 5.10
N CYS A 88 11.20 7.13 6.06
CA CYS A 88 12.04 8.26 6.49
C CYS A 88 13.21 7.86 7.40
N GLY A 89 13.18 6.67 8.00
CA GLY A 89 14.09 6.34 9.10
C GLY A 89 13.96 7.38 10.23
N ASP A 90 15.09 8.00 10.61
CA ASP A 90 15.15 9.04 11.65
C ASP A 90 15.17 10.47 11.07
N ASP A 91 14.96 10.66 9.77
CA ASP A 91 14.93 11.98 9.13
C ASP A 91 13.70 12.79 9.57
N VAL A 92 13.93 13.81 10.39
CA VAL A 92 12.89 14.66 10.96
C VAL A 92 12.15 15.46 9.88
N ASP A 93 12.84 15.97 8.86
CA ASP A 93 12.22 16.79 7.82
C ASP A 93 11.34 15.93 6.89
N CYS A 94 11.78 14.70 6.62
CA CYS A 94 10.97 13.69 5.93
C CYS A 94 9.70 13.34 6.73
N ILE A 95 9.84 13.09 8.05
CA ILE A 95 8.69 12.79 8.92
C ILE A 95 7.70 13.96 8.91
N LEU A 96 8.17 15.19 9.07
CA LEU A 96 7.30 16.38 9.05
C LEU A 96 6.58 16.54 7.70
N THR A 97 7.28 16.26 6.59
CA THR A 97 6.67 16.24 5.26
C THR A 97 5.55 15.19 5.17
N CYS A 98 5.75 13.99 5.73
CA CYS A 98 4.72 12.96 5.80
C CYS A 98 3.51 13.41 6.64
N GLU A 99 3.73 14.08 7.76
CA GLU A 99 2.63 14.58 8.60
C GLU A 99 1.82 15.68 7.93
N PHE A 100 2.48 16.54 7.15
CA PHE A 100 1.86 17.60 6.37
C PHE A 100 1.04 17.03 5.20
N ASN A 101 1.59 16.05 4.48
CA ASN A 101 0.93 15.45 3.32
C ASN A 101 -0.24 14.55 3.72
N TYR A 102 -0.15 13.86 4.86
CA TYR A 102 -1.15 12.94 5.39
C TYR A 102 -1.59 13.36 6.81
N PRO A 103 -2.40 14.44 6.95
CA PRO A 103 -2.80 15.00 8.23
C PRO A 103 -3.68 14.04 9.06
N PRO A 104 -3.68 14.13 10.42
CA PRO A 104 -4.35 13.16 11.28
C PRO A 104 -5.88 13.31 11.29
N ILE A 105 -6.40 14.39 10.70
CA ILE A 105 -7.83 14.70 10.61
C ILE A 105 -8.27 14.74 9.13
N GLY A 106 -7.38 14.36 8.19
CA GLY A 106 -7.62 14.56 6.76
C GLY A 106 -7.45 16.01 6.30
N LYS A 107 -7.48 16.22 4.98
CA LYS A 107 -7.43 17.54 4.35
C LYS A 107 -8.83 18.12 4.14
#